data_AF-A0A916QDW6-F1
#
_entry.id   AF-A0A916QDW6-F1
#
_cell.length_a   1.000
_cell.length_b   1.000
_cell.length_c   1.000
_cell.angle_alpha   90.00
_cell.angle_beta   90.00
_cell.angle_gamma   90.00
#
_symmetry.space_group_name_H-M   'P 1'
#
loop_
_entity.id
_entity.type
_entity.pdbx_description
1 polymer ?
#
loop_
_entity_poly.entity_id
_entity_poly.type
_entity_poly.pdbx_seq_one_letter_code
_entity_poly.pdbx_strand_id
1 'polypeptide(L)'
;MQQFIMNLPTLKEIEVNLFQQLHEIFSDVMIRVLEEIDRWLMEHREHARYRLRDTRQVTMSTLFGEISFSRRLYQDRQTGTYVYLLDQALAFDGQTGISPHLEENIFTKLRRLPTIA
;
A
#
# COMPACT_ATOMS: atom_id res chain seq x y z
N MET A 1 -1.17 -16.62 46.67
CA MET A 1 -1.41 -15.34 45.95
C MET A 1 -0.23 -14.83 45.11
N GLN A 2 1.00 -15.37 45.23
CA GLN A 2 2.16 -14.89 44.46
C GLN A 2 2.39 -15.56 43.08
N GLN A 3 1.71 -16.68 42.79
CA GLN A 3 1.93 -17.44 41.55
C GLN A 3 1.20 -16.85 40.32
N PHE A 4 0.28 -15.89 40.50
CA PHE A 4 -0.50 -15.31 39.39
C PHE A 4 0.24 -14.20 38.64
N ILE A 5 1.19 -13.52 39.31
CA ILE A 5 1.96 -12.40 38.73
C ILE A 5 3.14 -12.91 37.89
N MET A 6 3.62 -14.14 38.15
CA MET A 6 4.86 -14.69 37.57
C MET A 6 4.79 -15.01 36.06
N ASN A 7 3.61 -14.96 35.43
CA ASN A 7 3.41 -15.27 34.01
C ASN A 7 2.74 -14.14 33.22
N LEU A 8 2.65 -12.93 33.79
CA LEU A 8 2.14 -11.78 33.03
C LEU A 8 3.27 -11.21 32.15
N PRO A 9 3.02 -10.96 30.85
CA PRO A 9 3.99 -10.30 30.01
C PRO A 9 4.31 -8.90 30.57
N THR A 10 5.55 -8.48 30.41
CA THR A 10 5.97 -7.13 30.80
C THR A 10 5.24 -6.08 29.95
N LEU A 11 5.14 -4.84 30.45
CA LEU A 11 4.56 -3.75 29.65
C LEU A 11 5.24 -3.61 28.28
N LYS A 12 6.57 -3.78 28.24
CA LYS A 12 7.35 -3.78 27.00
C LYS A 12 6.92 -4.88 26.02
N GLU A 13 6.69 -6.10 26.53
CA GLU A 13 6.23 -7.22 25.70
C GLU A 13 4.81 -6.98 25.18
N ILE A 14 3.94 -6.41 26.02
CA ILE A 14 2.58 -6.01 25.62
C ILE A 14 2.65 -4.96 24.51
N GLU A 15 3.45 -3.90 24.68
CA GLU A 15 3.60 -2.84 23.67
C GLU A 15 4.11 -3.41 22.34
N VAL A 16 5.21 -4.17 22.35
CA VAL A 16 5.77 -4.76 21.12
C VAL A 16 4.74 -5.67 20.43
N ASN A 17 4.01 -6.48 21.21
CA ASN A 17 2.99 -7.37 20.66
C ASN A 17 1.80 -6.60 20.09
N LEU A 18 1.35 -5.53 20.75
CA LEU A 18 0.27 -4.67 20.24
C LEU A 18 0.69 -3.91 18.98
N PHE A 19 1.93 -3.41 18.91
CA PHE A 19 2.45 -2.76 17.70
C PHE A 19 2.51 -3.74 16.52
N GLN A 20 2.96 -4.98 16.75
CA GLN A 20 2.98 -6.02 15.72
C GLN A 20 1.56 -6.32 15.21
N GLN A 21 0.59 -6.52 16.12
CA GLN A 21 -0.81 -6.73 15.76
C GLN A 21 -1.42 -5.54 15.01
N LEU A 22 -1.09 -4.31 15.42
CA LEU A 22 -1.55 -3.10 14.75
C LEU A 22 -1.06 -3.04 13.30
N HIS A 23 0.22 -3.36 13.04
CA HIS A 23 0.76 -3.39 11.69
C HIS A 23 0.07 -4.44 10.81
N GLU A 24 -0.21 -5.62 11.34
CA GLU A 24 -0.90 -6.69 10.62
C GLU A 24 -2.33 -6.26 10.26
N ILE A 25 -3.09 -5.75 11.23
CA ILE A 25 -4.45 -5.26 11.00
C ILE A 25 -4.46 -4.10 10.00
N PHE A 26 -3.53 -3.16 10.13
CA PHE A 26 -3.46 -2.01 9.23
C PHE A 26 -3.17 -2.46 7.79
N SER A 27 -2.24 -3.41 7.62
CA SER A 27 -1.90 -3.96 6.31
C SER A 27 -3.11 -4.63 5.65
N ASP A 28 -3.84 -5.45 6.40
CA ASP A 28 -5.05 -6.12 5.92
C ASP A 28 -6.15 -5.12 5.53
N VAL A 29 -6.37 -4.10 6.35
CA VAL A 29 -7.35 -3.05 6.06
C VAL A 29 -6.96 -2.27 4.80
N MET A 30 -5.68 -1.91 4.66
CA MET A 30 -5.19 -1.18 3.51
C MET A 30 -5.36 -1.98 2.21
N ILE A 31 -5.04 -3.29 2.23
CA ILE A 31 -5.24 -4.18 1.09
C ILE A 31 -6.72 -4.22 0.69
N ARG A 32 -7.62 -4.40 1.66
CA ARG A 32 -9.07 -4.45 1.39
C ARG A 32 -9.59 -3.15 0.76
N VAL A 33 -9.16 -2.00 1.28
CA VAL A 33 -9.53 -0.69 0.72
C VAL A 33 -9.06 -0.56 -0.73
N LEU A 34 -7.82 -0.96 -1.02
CA LEU A 34 -7.29 -0.89 -2.39
C LEU A 34 -8.03 -1.82 -3.35
N GLU A 35 -8.38 -3.04 -2.92
CA GLU A 35 -9.15 -3.99 -3.72
C GLU A 35 -10.60 -3.54 -3.94
N GLU A 36 -11.22 -2.89 -2.96
CA GLU A 36 -12.55 -2.29 -3.10
C GLU A 36 -12.53 -1.13 -4.10
N ILE A 37 -11.51 -0.27 -4.06
CA ILE A 37 -11.33 0.80 -5.04
C ILE A 37 -11.10 0.20 -6.44
N ASP A 38 -10.27 -0.82 -6.60
CA ASP A 38 -10.06 -1.49 -7.90
C ASP A 38 -11.36 -2.12 -8.43
N ARG A 39 -12.18 -2.71 -7.57
CA ARG A 39 -13.51 -3.22 -7.93
C ARG A 39 -14.45 -2.11 -8.38
N TRP A 40 -14.51 -1.03 -7.61
CA TRP A 40 -15.34 0.13 -7.95
C TRP A 40 -14.92 0.73 -9.30
N LEU A 41 -13.61 0.86 -9.56
CA LEU A 41 -13.06 1.30 -10.85
C LEU A 41 -13.42 0.33 -11.98
N MET A 42 -13.39 -0.98 -11.74
CA MET A 42 -13.84 -1.95 -12.73
C MET A 42 -15.31 -1.74 -13.08
N GLU A 43 -16.19 -1.54 -12.10
CA GLU A 43 -17.63 -1.38 -12.33
C GLU A 43 -17.98 -0.04 -13.01
N HIS A 44 -17.26 1.03 -12.69
CA HIS A 44 -17.58 2.39 -13.14
C HIS A 44 -16.69 2.90 -14.28
N ARG A 45 -15.79 2.06 -14.82
CA ARG A 45 -14.92 2.46 -15.92
C ARG A 45 -15.71 2.85 -17.16
N GLU A 46 -15.11 3.70 -17.99
CA GLU A 46 -15.57 3.92 -19.36
C GLU A 46 -15.33 2.66 -20.22
N HIS A 47 -16.29 1.73 -20.22
CA HIS A 47 -16.19 0.43 -20.91
C HIS A 47 -15.84 0.53 -22.41
N ALA A 48 -16.24 1.61 -23.07
CA ALA A 48 -15.91 1.86 -24.47
C ALA A 48 -14.41 2.12 -24.67
N ARG A 49 -13.80 2.83 -23.72
CA ARG A 49 -12.40 3.26 -23.75
C ARG A 49 -11.46 2.24 -23.15
N TYR A 50 -11.77 1.73 -21.95
CA TYR A 50 -10.88 0.86 -21.18
C TYR A 50 -11.30 -0.61 -21.27
N ARG A 51 -10.49 -1.41 -21.97
CA ARG A 51 -10.66 -2.86 -22.05
C ARG A 51 -9.78 -3.55 -21.01
N LEU A 52 -10.38 -4.35 -20.13
CA LEU A 52 -9.65 -5.21 -19.21
C LEU A 52 -8.78 -6.19 -20.00
N ARG A 53 -7.49 -6.27 -19.64
CA ARG A 53 -6.53 -7.15 -20.30
C ARG A 53 -6.00 -8.22 -19.36
N ASP A 54 -5.64 -7.82 -18.15
CA ASP A 54 -4.95 -8.71 -17.22
C ASP A 54 -5.15 -8.24 -15.77
N THR A 55 -4.84 -9.10 -14.81
CA THR A 55 -4.76 -8.77 -13.39
C THR A 55 -3.36 -9.10 -12.90
N ARG A 56 -2.70 -8.14 -12.25
CA ARG A 56 -1.33 -8.29 -11.78
C ARG A 56 -1.24 -8.01 -10.30
N GLN A 57 -0.50 -8.84 -9.59
CA GLN A 57 -0.15 -8.58 -8.21
C GLN A 57 1.02 -7.60 -8.14
N VAL A 58 0.97 -6.70 -7.16
CA VAL A 58 2.04 -5.76 -6.86
C VAL A 58 2.31 -5.78 -5.36
N THR A 59 3.57 -5.66 -4.99
CA THR A 59 4.01 -5.49 -3.61
C THR A 59 4.53 -4.07 -3.44
N MET A 60 4.06 -3.40 -2.39
CA MET A 60 4.40 -2.02 -2.08
C MET A 60 4.83 -1.89 -0.63
N SER A 61 5.99 -1.28 -0.41
CA SER A 61 6.48 -0.89 0.91
C SER A 61 5.76 0.38 1.36
N THR A 62 5.08 0.28 2.50
CA THR A 62 4.38 1.38 3.17
C THR A 62 5.05 1.68 4.50
N LEU A 63 4.60 2.75 5.18
CA LEU A 63 5.05 3.06 6.54
C LEU A 63 4.80 1.93 7.55
N PHE A 64 3.80 1.08 7.30
CA PHE A 64 3.32 0.06 8.24
C PHE A 64 3.77 -1.35 7.87
N GLY A 65 4.62 -1.48 6.84
CA GLY A 65 5.08 -2.76 6.32
C GLY A 65 4.85 -2.89 4.82
N GLU A 66 5.23 -4.05 4.29
CA GLU A 66 4.98 -4.41 2.91
C GLU A 66 3.56 -4.96 2.76
N ILE A 67 2.81 -4.39 1.81
CA ILE A 67 1.50 -4.88 1.44
C ILE A 67 1.56 -5.44 0.03
N SER A 68 0.81 -6.51 -0.22
CA SER A 68 0.68 -7.10 -1.56
C SER A 68 -0.79 -7.17 -1.96
N PHE A 69 -1.15 -6.62 -3.10
CA PHE A 69 -2.53 -6.56 -3.58
C PHE A 69 -2.60 -6.74 -5.10
N SER A 70 -3.79 -7.08 -5.59
CA SER A 70 -4.06 -7.27 -7.02
C SER A 70 -4.60 -5.99 -7.66
N ARG A 71 -4.05 -5.60 -8.80
CA ARG A 71 -4.53 -4.47 -9.62
C ARG A 71 -4.79 -4.90 -11.06
N ARG A 72 -5.75 -4.25 -11.71
CA ARG A 72 -6.13 -4.58 -13.09
C ARG A 72 -5.41 -3.72 -14.13
N LEU A 73 -4.90 -4.38 -15.17
CA LEU A 73 -4.31 -3.75 -16.35
C LEU A 73 -5.37 -3.54 -17.42
N TYR A 74 -5.50 -2.31 -17.88
CA TYR A 74 -6.42 -1.93 -18.94
C TYR A 74 -5.65 -1.49 -20.17
N GLN A 75 -6.22 -1.79 -21.34
CA GLN A 75 -5.80 -1.14 -22.57
C GLN A 75 -6.75 0.03 -22.85
N ASP A 76 -6.19 1.22 -23.00
CA ASP A 76 -6.91 2.38 -23.51
C ASP A 76 -7.02 2.25 -25.04
N ARG A 77 -8.26 2.20 -25.55
CA ARG A 77 -8.55 2.09 -26.99
C ARG A 77 -8.35 3.39 -27.77
N GLN A 78 -8.30 4.53 -27.09
CA GLN A 78 -8.08 5.83 -27.75
C GLN A 78 -6.60 6.04 -28.03
N THR A 79 -5.73 5.74 -27.05
CA THR A 79 -4.29 5.93 -27.17
C THR A 79 -3.55 4.66 -27.59
N GLY A 80 -4.18 3.48 -27.42
CA GLY A 80 -3.55 2.18 -27.62
C GLY A 80 -2.61 1.74 -26.49
N THR A 81 -2.47 2.55 -25.43
CA THR A 81 -1.53 2.31 -24.33
C THR A 81 -2.13 1.42 -23.24
N TYR A 82 -1.26 0.86 -22.41
CA TYR A 82 -1.65 0.08 -21.23
C TYR A 82 -1.56 0.94 -19.98
N VAL A 83 -2.62 0.92 -19.18
CA VAL A 83 -2.76 1.75 -17.98
C VAL A 83 -3.34 0.95 -16.81
N TYR A 84 -2.90 1.28 -15.60
CA TYR A 84 -3.53 0.82 -14.37
C TYR A 84 -4.45 1.96 -13.87
N LEU A 85 -5.76 1.73 -13.86
CA LEU A 85 -6.71 2.76 -13.42
C LEU A 85 -6.55 3.07 -11.93
N LEU A 86 -6.16 2.08 -11.14
CA LEU A 86 -5.91 2.25 -9.71
C LEU A 86 -4.75 3.22 -9.44
N ASP A 87 -3.61 3.05 -10.12
CA ASP A 87 -2.45 3.94 -10.06
C ASP A 87 -2.82 5.38 -10.44
N GLN A 88 -3.61 5.56 -11.50
CA GLN A 88 -4.05 6.88 -11.95
C GLN A 88 -5.01 7.54 -10.96
N ALA A 89 -5.96 6.78 -10.41
CA ALA A 89 -6.95 7.30 -9.47
C ALA A 89 -6.32 7.72 -8.14
N LEU A 90 -5.29 6.99 -7.69
CA LEU A 90 -4.61 7.21 -6.42
C LEU A 90 -3.29 7.97 -6.57
N ALA A 91 -2.96 8.42 -7.78
CA ALA A 91 -1.76 9.19 -8.11
C ALA A 91 -0.45 8.60 -7.56
N PHE A 92 -0.26 7.28 -7.72
CA PHE A 92 0.99 6.59 -7.35
C PHE A 92 1.53 5.79 -8.51
N ASP A 93 2.85 5.56 -8.53
CA ASP A 93 3.47 4.61 -9.45
C ASP A 93 3.66 3.26 -8.74
N GLY A 94 2.72 2.34 -8.95
CA GLY A 94 2.86 1.01 -8.35
C GLY A 94 4.04 0.20 -8.90
N GLN A 95 4.77 0.69 -9.92
CA GLN A 95 6.00 0.03 -10.39
C GLN A 95 7.21 0.36 -9.51
N THR A 96 7.22 1.48 -8.77
CA THR A 96 8.31 1.80 -7.84
C THR A 96 8.24 0.94 -6.58
N GLY A 97 7.06 0.41 -6.26
CA GLY A 97 6.82 -0.39 -5.06
C GLY A 97 6.93 0.42 -3.77
N ILE A 98 6.86 1.75 -3.84
CA ILE A 98 6.96 2.64 -2.68
C ILE A 98 5.69 3.49 -2.61
N SER A 99 5.08 3.58 -1.43
CA SER A 99 3.92 4.47 -1.25
C SER A 99 4.33 5.95 -1.45
N PRO A 100 3.49 6.81 -2.06
CA PRO A 100 3.81 8.23 -2.30
C PRO A 100 4.22 8.99 -1.02
N HIS A 101 3.61 8.63 0.11
CA HIS A 101 3.95 9.21 1.40
C HIS A 101 5.37 8.85 1.87
N LEU A 102 5.85 7.65 1.53
CA LEU A 102 7.23 7.25 1.80
C LEU A 102 8.19 7.94 0.81
N GLU A 103 7.81 8.11 -0.46
CA GLU A 103 8.60 8.91 -1.42
C GLU A 103 8.79 10.35 -0.92
N GLU A 104 7.72 11.00 -0.46
CA GLU A 104 7.78 12.37 0.08
C GLU A 104 8.72 12.48 1.30
N ASN A 105 8.70 11.49 2.20
CA ASN A 105 9.57 11.46 3.37
C ASN A 105 11.05 11.18 3.01
N ILE A 106 11.33 10.35 2.00
CA ILE A 106 12.69 10.09 1.50
C ILE A 106 13.27 11.35 0.87
N PHE A 107 12.52 12.02 0.00
CA PHE A 107 12.96 13.28 -0.62
C PHE A 107 13.15 14.40 0.42
N THR A 108 12.33 14.43 1.46
CA THR A 108 12.46 15.40 2.56
C THR A 108 13.71 15.14 3.41
N LYS A 109 14.09 13.88 3.64
CA LYS A 109 15.36 13.53 4.32
C LYS A 109 16.59 13.83 3.44
N LEU A 110 16.54 13.58 2.14
CA LEU A 110 17.66 13.84 1.22
C LEU A 110 17.95 15.35 1.04
N ARG A 111 16.93 16.21 1.12
CA ARG A 111 17.12 17.68 1.13
C ARG A 111 17.79 18.22 2.40
N ARG A 112 17.91 17.41 3.46
CA ARG A 112 18.52 17.82 4.74
C ARG A 112 19.94 17.29 4.94
N LEU A 113 20.56 16.67 3.95
CA LEU A 113 21.99 16.43 4.01
C LEU A 113 22.69 17.79 3.84
N PRO A 114 23.45 18.29 4.84
CA PRO A 114 24.27 19.46 4.62
C PRO A 114 25.21 19.13 3.46
N THR A 115 25.19 19.97 2.43
CA THR A 115 26.27 20.05 1.47
C THR A 115 27.54 20.27 2.29
N ILE A 116 28.37 19.24 2.41
CA ILE A 116 29.70 19.38 2.98
C ILE A 116 30.48 20.17 1.93
N ALA A 117 30.58 21.48 2.17
CA ALA A 117 31.54 22.37 1.54
C ALA A 117 32.83 22.37 2.38
#